data_AF-A0A953ERC6-F1
#
_entry.id   AF-A0A953ERC6-F1
#
_cell.length_a   1.000
_cell.length_b   1.000
_cell.length_c   1.000
_cell.angle_alpha   90.00
_cell.angle_beta   90.00
_cell.angle_gamma   90.00
#
_symmetry.space_group_name_H-M   'P 1'
#
loop_
_entity.id
_entity.type
_entity.pdbx_description
1 polymer ?
#
loop_
_entity_poly.entity_id
_entity_poly.type
_entity_poly.pdbx_seq_one_letter_code
_entity_poly.pdbx_strand_id
1 'polypeptide(L)'
;MLPERGPARLALWGVGALAVALVRNRLWASPNLAFFTTISDSLGRNPFEGSPLDGSYLLTNLLPVSIARALGQTAAHEYARLHLVVLLMGLGLVVAATRRRFGYEAARAFCVLSAAAPVVTIGFEWLGQPDAFTVPLAFGVVIAQRRWTVATLAVLLGLTHAEQGLVIAAVAALVTVALDPNSRGGSAQDIARAGAVAAAPLAAGVLGGRLLVELYLRLNDIVVTTPRTSFFDRGAAEFARLHGEAGGWLAYAMWGPLWMVAIVVVLRRRRLGVDLGRAWALIALANAAPLVAMLATFDETRVFSITAAPVLVGAAVLATATWEQVEFSFPVQRRTLAVSAAGLALAAVPGVFTVDGTHVATDFPATEMGRFLVDGHHPGPDLVTWLIEPLDYDIPSN
;
A
#
# COMPACT_ATOMS: atom_id res chain seq x y z
N MET A 1 22.77 14.84 -22.53
CA MET A 1 22.93 13.74 -21.54
C MET A 1 22.48 14.24 -20.18
N LEU A 2 21.57 13.54 -19.49
CA LEU A 2 21.19 13.90 -18.13
C LEU A 2 22.33 13.55 -17.16
N PRO A 3 22.56 14.33 -16.08
CA PRO A 3 23.53 13.97 -15.05
C PRO A 3 23.23 12.57 -14.50
N GLU A 4 24.25 11.72 -14.36
CA GLU A 4 24.06 10.29 -14.03
C GLU A 4 23.28 10.02 -12.74
N ARG A 5 23.25 10.99 -11.81
CA ARG A 5 22.56 10.91 -10.51
C ARG A 5 21.68 12.15 -10.21
N GLY A 6 21.19 12.80 -11.27
CA GLY A 6 20.36 14.01 -11.18
C GLY A 6 18.88 13.77 -10.89
N PRO A 7 18.13 14.80 -10.45
CA PRO A 7 16.67 14.72 -10.20
C PRO A 7 15.88 14.27 -11.42
N ALA A 8 16.22 14.77 -12.61
CA ALA A 8 15.55 14.40 -13.85
C ALA A 8 15.63 12.89 -14.15
N ARG A 9 16.78 12.25 -13.87
CA ARG A 9 16.94 10.81 -14.07
C ARG A 9 16.12 10.00 -13.07
N LEU A 10 16.02 10.47 -11.82
CA LEU A 10 15.16 9.83 -10.82
C LEU A 10 13.68 9.99 -11.17
N ALA A 11 13.27 11.14 -11.70
CA ALA A 11 11.92 11.34 -12.21
C ALA A 11 11.59 10.36 -13.34
N LEU A 12 12.53 10.10 -14.26
CA LEU A 12 12.35 9.06 -15.29
C LEU A 12 12.18 7.66 -14.69
N TRP A 13 12.92 7.31 -13.64
CA TRP A 13 12.71 6.04 -12.93
C TRP A 13 11.34 5.97 -12.27
N GLY A 14 10.88 7.06 -11.66
CA GLY A 14 9.54 7.16 -11.08
C GLY A 14 8.45 7.00 -12.14
N VAL A 15 8.53 7.76 -13.24
CA VAL A 15 7.58 7.66 -14.37
C VAL A 15 7.60 6.27 -14.99
N GLY A 16 8.78 5.69 -15.20
CA GLY A 16 8.90 4.32 -15.71
C GLY A 16 8.29 3.29 -14.76
N ALA A 17 8.48 3.44 -13.46
CA ALA A 17 7.87 2.57 -12.46
C ALA A 17 6.34 2.67 -12.46
N LEU A 18 5.80 3.90 -12.55
CA LEU A 18 4.36 4.12 -12.68
C LEU A 18 3.82 3.53 -13.98
N ALA A 19 4.53 3.71 -15.11
CA ALA A 19 4.11 3.13 -16.39
C ALA A 19 4.08 1.59 -16.33
N VAL A 20 5.08 0.95 -15.70
CA VAL A 20 5.07 -0.50 -15.47
C VAL A 20 3.90 -0.90 -14.58
N ALA A 21 3.68 -0.20 -13.46
CA ALA A 21 2.58 -0.49 -12.56
C ALA A 21 1.21 -0.32 -13.27
N LEU A 22 1.05 0.69 -14.11
CA LEU A 22 -0.15 0.93 -14.92
C LEU A 22 -0.33 -0.11 -16.02
N VAL A 23 0.74 -0.61 -16.65
CA VAL A 23 0.62 -1.69 -17.66
C VAL A 23 0.27 -3.04 -17.01
N ARG A 24 0.77 -3.27 -15.79
CA ARG A 24 0.43 -4.44 -14.98
C ARG A 24 -0.96 -4.32 -14.35
N ASN A 25 -1.36 -3.09 -14.04
CA ASN A 25 -2.72 -2.75 -13.66
C ASN A 25 -3.57 -2.84 -14.92
N ARG A 26 -4.15 -4.02 -15.14
CA ARG A 26 -5.13 -4.18 -16.21
C ARG A 26 -6.56 -4.21 -15.69
N LEU A 27 -6.80 -3.64 -14.52
CA LEU A 27 -8.07 -3.76 -13.84
C LEU A 27 -8.32 -2.53 -12.98
N TRP A 28 -9.47 -1.92 -13.18
CA TRP A 28 -9.98 -0.95 -12.24
C TRP A 28 -11.21 -1.52 -11.56
N ALA A 29 -11.20 -1.53 -10.24
CA ALA A 29 -12.40 -1.82 -9.49
C ALA A 29 -12.41 -1.00 -8.20
N SER A 30 -13.43 -0.17 -8.05
CA SER A 30 -13.59 0.64 -6.83
C SER A 30 -14.99 0.45 -6.27
N PRO A 31 -15.29 -0.72 -5.67
CA PRO A 31 -16.63 -1.08 -5.23
C PRO A 31 -17.24 -0.07 -4.25
N ASN A 32 -16.42 0.59 -3.44
CA ASN A 32 -16.91 1.56 -2.45
C ASN A 32 -16.84 3.03 -2.89
N LEU A 33 -16.50 3.35 -4.15
CA LEU A 33 -16.39 4.74 -4.59
C LEU A 33 -17.70 5.51 -4.35
N ALA A 34 -18.84 4.93 -4.76
CA ALA A 34 -20.16 5.53 -4.57
C ALA A 34 -20.53 5.72 -3.08
N PHE A 35 -20.08 4.81 -2.22
CA PHE A 35 -20.27 4.93 -0.77
C PHE A 35 -19.44 6.08 -0.21
N PHE A 36 -18.16 6.16 -0.56
CA PHE A 36 -17.27 7.22 -0.08
C PHE A 36 -17.67 8.61 -0.55
N THR A 37 -18.20 8.74 -1.76
CA THR A 37 -18.73 10.02 -2.26
C THR A 37 -19.97 10.42 -1.47
N THR A 38 -20.87 9.48 -1.21
CA THR A 38 -22.06 9.70 -0.38
C THR A 38 -21.70 10.14 1.05
N ILE A 39 -20.67 9.51 1.65
CA ILE A 39 -20.14 9.90 2.97
C ILE A 39 -19.55 11.31 2.92
N SER A 40 -18.78 11.64 1.87
CA SER A 40 -18.17 12.96 1.72
C SER A 40 -19.22 14.07 1.60
N ASP A 41 -20.32 13.81 0.90
CA ASP A 41 -21.43 14.77 0.78
C ASP A 41 -22.27 14.92 2.05
N SER A 42 -22.24 13.89 2.90
CA SER A 42 -23.04 13.77 4.12
C SER A 42 -22.21 13.88 5.39
N LEU A 43 -21.07 14.59 5.37
CA LEU A 43 -20.24 14.77 6.57
C LEU A 43 -21.09 15.29 7.75
N GLY A 44 -20.87 14.70 8.92
CA GLY A 44 -21.61 14.95 10.15
C GLY A 44 -22.90 14.14 10.30
N ARG A 45 -23.20 13.19 9.39
CA ARG A 45 -24.37 12.31 9.47
C ARG A 45 -24.04 10.90 8.98
N ASN A 46 -24.87 9.92 9.35
CA ASN A 46 -24.83 8.59 8.74
C ASN A 46 -25.78 8.54 7.51
N PRO A 47 -25.28 8.54 6.27
CA PRO A 47 -26.16 8.48 5.09
C PRO A 47 -26.76 7.08 4.86
N PHE A 48 -26.36 6.08 5.63
CA PHE A 48 -26.81 4.70 5.49
C PHE A 48 -27.83 4.30 6.58
N GLU A 49 -28.25 5.23 7.44
CA GLU A 49 -29.24 4.95 8.46
C GLU A 49 -30.58 4.52 7.85
N GLY A 50 -31.06 3.32 8.19
CA GLY A 50 -32.27 2.74 7.61
C GLY A 50 -32.15 2.28 6.16
N SER A 51 -30.95 2.35 5.57
CA SER A 51 -30.68 1.82 4.23
C SER A 51 -30.38 0.32 4.27
N PRO A 52 -30.84 -0.48 3.29
CA PRO A 52 -30.41 -1.88 3.15
C PRO A 52 -28.94 -2.01 2.73
N LEU A 53 -28.29 -0.91 2.32
CA LEU A 53 -26.87 -0.90 1.94
C LEU A 53 -25.98 -0.77 3.18
N ASP A 54 -25.29 -1.86 3.54
CA ASP A 54 -24.40 -1.90 4.70
C ASP A 54 -23.02 -1.27 4.42
N GLY A 55 -22.95 0.06 4.49
CA GLY A 55 -21.73 0.85 4.29
C GLY A 55 -21.19 1.52 5.56
N SER A 56 -21.83 1.29 6.72
CA SER A 56 -21.56 2.07 7.95
C SER A 56 -20.12 1.96 8.44
N TYR A 57 -19.46 0.82 8.23
CA TYR A 57 -18.05 0.60 8.59
C TYR A 57 -17.08 1.56 7.88
N LEU A 58 -17.45 2.08 6.70
CA LEU A 58 -16.64 3.01 5.90
C LEU A 58 -16.58 4.42 6.51
N LEU A 59 -17.51 4.75 7.43
CA LEU A 59 -17.52 6.03 8.16
C LEU A 59 -16.28 6.21 9.05
N THR A 60 -15.54 5.13 9.30
CA THR A 60 -14.29 5.15 10.05
C THR A 60 -13.11 5.72 9.25
N ASN A 61 -13.28 5.96 7.95
CA ASN A 61 -12.23 6.44 7.04
C ASN A 61 -12.36 7.95 6.81
N LEU A 62 -12.04 8.74 7.84
CA LEU A 62 -12.37 10.17 7.92
C LEU A 62 -11.48 11.08 7.06
N LEU A 63 -10.19 10.79 6.92
CA LEU A 63 -9.24 11.69 6.25
C LEU A 63 -9.62 11.97 4.78
N PRO A 64 -9.82 10.96 3.92
CA PRO A 64 -10.07 11.20 2.50
C PRO A 64 -11.40 11.90 2.24
N VAL A 65 -12.46 11.50 2.96
CA VAL A 65 -13.79 12.12 2.85
C VAL A 65 -13.81 13.57 3.32
N SER A 66 -13.02 13.91 4.35
CA SER A 66 -12.88 15.28 4.86
C SER A 66 -12.17 16.18 3.85
N ILE A 67 -11.09 15.69 3.25
CA ILE A 67 -10.33 16.45 2.24
C ILE A 67 -11.17 16.65 0.99
N ALA A 68 -11.85 15.60 0.49
CA ALA A 68 -12.72 15.70 -0.67
C ALA A 68 -13.82 16.76 -0.47
N ARG A 69 -14.49 16.72 0.69
CA ARG A 69 -15.53 17.70 1.03
C ARG A 69 -14.98 19.12 1.14
N ALA A 70 -13.83 19.30 1.79
CA ALA A 70 -13.20 20.61 1.94
C ALA A 70 -12.78 21.22 0.58
N LEU A 71 -12.46 20.37 -0.40
CA LEU A 71 -12.13 20.77 -1.77
C LEU A 71 -13.35 20.84 -2.69
N GLY A 72 -14.56 20.63 -2.16
CA GLY A 72 -15.81 20.63 -2.94
C GLY A 72 -15.88 19.54 -4.00
N GLN A 73 -15.16 18.43 -3.83
CA GLN A 73 -15.21 17.28 -4.74
C GLN A 73 -16.41 16.41 -4.37
N THR A 74 -17.56 16.68 -4.98
CA THR A 74 -18.84 16.05 -4.63
C THR A 74 -19.22 14.92 -5.59
N ALA A 75 -18.68 14.92 -6.81
CA ALA A 75 -18.94 13.85 -7.77
C ALA A 75 -17.96 12.65 -7.62
N ALA A 76 -18.38 11.46 -8.06
CA ALA A 76 -17.54 10.26 -7.96
C ALA A 76 -16.23 10.34 -8.74
N HIS A 77 -16.26 10.89 -9.94
CA HIS A 77 -15.07 11.08 -10.74
C HIS A 77 -14.12 12.14 -10.16
N GLU A 78 -14.65 13.20 -9.57
CA GLU A 78 -13.89 14.22 -8.82
C GLU A 78 -13.16 13.60 -7.63
N TYR A 79 -13.87 12.76 -6.87
CA TYR A 79 -13.32 12.02 -5.74
C TYR A 79 -12.20 11.07 -6.18
N ALA A 80 -12.42 10.26 -7.23
CA ALA A 80 -11.41 9.36 -7.79
C ALA A 80 -10.18 10.13 -8.32
N ARG A 81 -10.39 11.27 -9.00
CA ARG A 81 -9.31 12.14 -9.50
C ARG A 81 -8.50 12.76 -8.37
N LEU A 82 -9.13 13.18 -7.28
CA LEU A 82 -8.43 13.62 -6.07
C LEU A 82 -7.51 12.52 -5.53
N HIS A 83 -8.01 11.28 -5.44
CA HIS A 83 -7.22 10.13 -4.99
C HIS A 83 -6.05 9.83 -5.91
N LEU A 84 -6.26 9.91 -7.23
CA LEU A 84 -5.19 9.80 -8.22
C LEU A 84 -4.09 10.85 -7.97
N VAL A 85 -4.48 12.12 -7.82
CA VAL A 85 -3.54 13.22 -7.56
C VAL A 85 -2.77 13.00 -6.26
N VAL A 86 -3.46 12.63 -5.18
CA VAL A 86 -2.84 12.35 -3.87
C VAL A 86 -1.86 11.19 -3.96
N LEU A 87 -2.22 10.08 -4.63
CA LEU A 87 -1.34 8.94 -4.83
C LEU A 87 -0.08 9.35 -5.60
N LEU A 88 -0.23 10.03 -6.75
CA LEU A 88 0.89 10.44 -7.60
C LEU A 88 1.82 11.43 -6.88
N MET A 89 1.25 12.46 -6.24
CA MET A 89 2.02 13.43 -5.46
C MET A 89 2.69 12.77 -4.26
N GLY A 90 1.98 11.90 -3.54
CA GLY A 90 2.50 11.15 -2.40
C GLY A 90 3.67 10.26 -2.77
N LEU A 91 3.55 9.49 -3.86
CA LEU A 91 4.65 8.67 -4.38
C LEU A 91 5.85 9.52 -4.83
N GLY A 92 5.60 10.66 -5.48
CA GLY A 92 6.66 11.62 -5.84
C GLY A 92 7.41 12.16 -4.62
N LEU A 93 6.68 12.54 -3.57
CA LEU A 93 7.25 12.99 -2.30
C LEU A 93 8.04 11.87 -1.60
N VAL A 94 7.53 10.64 -1.61
CA VAL A 94 8.21 9.46 -1.06
C VAL A 94 9.53 9.21 -1.77
N VAL A 95 9.57 9.26 -3.10
CA VAL A 95 10.80 9.11 -3.89
C VAL A 95 11.80 10.23 -3.57
N ALA A 96 11.34 11.47 -3.51
CA ALA A 96 12.18 12.63 -3.18
C ALA A 96 12.75 12.54 -1.76
N ALA A 97 11.92 12.15 -0.78
CA ALA A 97 12.31 11.98 0.61
C ALA A 97 13.28 10.78 0.78
N THR A 98 13.04 9.68 0.07
CA THR A 98 13.94 8.52 0.03
C THR A 98 15.31 8.92 -0.52
N ARG A 99 15.35 9.69 -1.61
CA ARG A 99 16.61 10.21 -2.17
C ARG A 99 17.34 11.09 -1.16
N ARG A 100 16.62 11.99 -0.50
CA ARG A 100 17.20 12.92 0.48
C ARG A 100 17.77 12.18 1.70
N ARG A 101 17.10 11.12 2.16
CA ARG A 101 17.49 10.39 3.38
C ARG A 101 18.52 9.29 3.12
N PHE A 102 18.33 8.50 2.05
CA PHE A 102 19.08 7.27 1.80
C PHE A 102 19.92 7.32 0.51
N GLY A 103 19.88 8.43 -0.22
CA GLY A 103 20.66 8.62 -1.44
C GLY A 103 19.96 8.14 -2.72
N TYR A 104 20.58 8.44 -3.86
CA TYR A 104 20.02 8.19 -5.19
C TYR A 104 19.83 6.70 -5.49
N GLU A 105 20.79 5.84 -5.12
CA GLU A 105 20.73 4.41 -5.43
C GLU A 105 19.54 3.74 -4.71
N ALA A 106 19.28 4.10 -3.44
CA ALA A 106 18.15 3.60 -2.68
C ALA A 106 16.82 4.08 -3.27
N ALA A 107 16.73 5.35 -3.66
CA ALA A 107 15.53 5.88 -4.33
C ALA A 107 15.26 5.20 -5.67
N ARG A 108 16.32 4.92 -6.45
CA ARG A 108 16.19 4.16 -7.71
C ARG A 108 15.72 2.73 -7.44
N ALA A 109 16.33 2.05 -6.46
CA ALA A 109 15.93 0.71 -6.07
C ALA A 109 14.47 0.69 -5.61
N PHE A 110 14.04 1.69 -4.84
CA PHE A 110 12.65 1.86 -4.43
C PHE A 110 11.71 1.95 -5.63
N CYS A 111 11.98 2.81 -6.63
CA CYS A 111 11.15 2.88 -7.84
C CYS A 111 11.02 1.52 -8.54
N VAL A 112 12.13 0.79 -8.69
CA VAL A 112 12.14 -0.53 -9.35
C VAL A 112 11.34 -1.56 -8.54
N LEU A 113 11.54 -1.61 -7.22
CA LEU A 113 10.83 -2.54 -6.35
C LEU A 113 9.34 -2.21 -6.28
N SER A 114 8.98 -0.93 -6.20
CA SER A 114 7.57 -0.50 -6.24
C SER A 114 6.88 -0.84 -7.56
N ALA A 115 7.58 -0.80 -8.69
CA ALA A 115 7.05 -1.25 -9.98
C ALA A 115 6.80 -2.76 -10.04
N ALA A 116 7.64 -3.54 -9.35
CA ALA A 116 7.51 -4.98 -9.24
C ALA A 116 6.48 -5.40 -8.17
N ALA A 117 6.25 -4.57 -7.17
CA ALA A 117 5.31 -4.84 -6.09
C ALA A 117 3.84 -4.65 -6.52
N PRO A 118 2.91 -5.47 -6.00
CA PRO A 118 1.47 -5.29 -6.22
C PRO A 118 0.91 -3.98 -5.64
N VAL A 119 1.51 -3.44 -4.57
CA VAL A 119 0.95 -2.28 -3.83
C VAL A 119 0.67 -1.04 -4.68
N VAL A 120 1.51 -0.73 -5.68
CA VAL A 120 1.27 0.44 -6.56
C VAL A 120 0.15 0.13 -7.55
N THR A 121 0.12 -1.07 -8.10
CA THR A 121 -0.96 -1.58 -8.95
C THR A 121 -2.30 -1.49 -8.22
N ILE A 122 -2.36 -1.99 -6.99
CA ILE A 122 -3.54 -1.95 -6.12
C ILE A 122 -3.96 -0.51 -5.82
N GLY A 123 -3.00 0.37 -5.54
CA GLY A 123 -3.28 1.80 -5.35
C GLY A 123 -3.97 2.44 -6.55
N PHE A 124 -3.66 2.00 -7.77
CA PHE A 124 -4.32 2.47 -9.00
C PHE A 124 -5.64 1.79 -9.30
N GLU A 125 -5.84 0.53 -8.91
CA GLU A 125 -7.06 -0.24 -9.17
C GLU A 125 -8.22 0.26 -8.29
N TRP A 126 -7.90 0.60 -7.05
CA TRP A 126 -8.87 0.94 -6.02
C TRP A 126 -8.98 2.47 -5.80
N LEU A 127 -8.87 3.32 -6.83
CA LEU A 127 -8.97 4.77 -6.57
C LEU A 127 -10.36 5.16 -6.10
N GLY A 128 -10.38 6.11 -5.18
CA GLY A 128 -11.58 6.42 -4.40
C GLY A 128 -11.72 5.56 -3.14
N GLN A 129 -10.84 4.57 -2.93
CA GLN A 129 -10.61 4.03 -1.61
C GLN A 129 -9.56 4.87 -0.86
N PRO A 130 -9.58 4.85 0.48
CA PRO A 130 -8.54 5.41 1.35
C PRO A 130 -7.09 5.01 1.03
N ASP A 131 -6.86 3.95 0.26
CA ASP A 131 -5.53 3.39 -0.02
C ASP A 131 -4.58 4.38 -0.70
N ALA A 132 -5.12 5.28 -1.54
CA ALA A 132 -4.35 6.33 -2.19
C ALA A 132 -3.64 7.26 -1.17
N PHE A 133 -4.20 7.39 0.03
CA PHE A 133 -3.60 8.10 1.15
C PHE A 133 -2.73 7.15 1.99
N THR A 134 -3.23 5.95 2.29
CA THR A 134 -2.54 4.99 3.15
C THR A 134 -1.16 4.59 2.61
N VAL A 135 -1.03 4.33 1.31
CA VAL A 135 0.22 3.85 0.70
C VAL A 135 1.37 4.85 0.83
N PRO A 136 1.23 6.13 0.41
CA PRO A 136 2.26 7.13 0.66
C PRO A 136 2.58 7.35 2.14
N LEU A 137 1.57 7.31 3.02
CA LEU A 137 1.77 7.44 4.46
C LEU A 137 2.57 6.27 5.04
N ALA A 138 2.28 5.03 4.60
CA ALA A 138 2.99 3.82 5.01
C ALA A 138 4.47 3.85 4.62
N PHE A 139 4.80 4.36 3.44
CA PHE A 139 6.20 4.62 3.08
C PHE A 139 6.79 5.76 3.92
N GLY A 140 6.02 6.85 4.08
CA GLY A 140 6.44 8.06 4.77
C GLY A 140 6.85 7.85 6.22
N VAL A 141 6.15 6.98 6.96
CA VAL A 141 6.46 6.71 8.38
C VAL A 141 7.85 6.08 8.59
N VAL A 142 8.35 5.30 7.62
CA VAL A 142 9.72 4.75 7.67
C VAL A 142 10.75 5.80 7.26
N ILE A 143 10.41 6.64 6.26
CA ILE A 143 11.32 7.64 5.68
C ILE A 143 11.44 8.89 6.57
N ALA A 144 10.46 9.19 7.40
CA ALA A 144 10.51 10.31 8.34
C ALA A 144 11.57 10.09 9.43
N GLN A 145 12.36 11.13 9.71
CA GLN A 145 13.44 11.08 10.72
C GLN A 145 13.03 11.66 12.06
N ARG A 146 12.17 12.71 12.04
CA ARG A 146 11.78 13.41 13.25
C ARG A 146 10.59 12.70 13.88
N ARG A 147 10.67 12.42 15.19
CA ARG A 147 9.62 11.71 15.94
C ARG A 147 8.24 12.37 15.80
N TRP A 148 8.18 13.70 15.80
CA TRP A 148 6.92 14.41 15.60
C TRP A 148 6.36 14.19 14.19
N THR A 149 7.21 14.18 13.14
CA THR A 149 6.76 13.90 11.77
C THR A 149 6.24 12.47 11.65
N VAL A 150 6.93 11.51 12.26
CA VAL A 150 6.49 10.10 12.35
C VAL A 150 5.12 10.02 13.03
N ALA A 151 4.95 10.69 14.18
CA ALA A 151 3.70 10.73 14.91
C ALA A 151 2.57 11.39 14.10
N THR A 152 2.83 12.50 13.42
CA THR A 152 1.85 13.17 12.54
C THR A 152 1.41 12.26 11.40
N LEU A 153 2.34 11.63 10.69
CA LEU A 153 2.00 10.69 9.62
C LEU A 153 1.22 9.48 10.16
N ALA A 154 1.55 9.01 11.35
CA ALA A 154 0.81 7.95 12.02
C ALA A 154 -0.61 8.38 12.45
N VAL A 155 -0.81 9.62 12.89
CA VAL A 155 -2.16 10.19 13.11
C VAL A 155 -2.96 10.18 11.81
N LEU A 156 -2.36 10.61 10.69
CA LEU A 156 -3.01 10.58 9.39
C LEU A 156 -3.35 9.14 8.96
N LEU A 157 -2.49 8.15 9.25
CA LEU A 157 -2.83 6.73 9.07
C LEU A 157 -4.04 6.33 9.90
N GLY A 158 -4.09 6.72 11.17
CA GLY A 158 -5.23 6.44 12.07
C GLY A 158 -6.54 7.08 11.60
N LEU A 159 -6.48 8.27 11.01
CA LEU A 159 -7.65 8.94 10.40
C LEU A 159 -8.06 8.32 9.06
N THR A 160 -7.14 7.62 8.40
CA THR A 160 -7.38 6.99 7.10
C THR A 160 -7.90 5.57 7.32
N HIS A 161 -7.08 4.69 7.90
CA HIS A 161 -7.26 3.24 8.07
C HIS A 161 -6.62 2.83 9.41
N ALA A 162 -7.34 2.93 10.54
CA ALA A 162 -6.75 2.69 11.86
C ALA A 162 -6.23 1.26 12.06
N GLU A 163 -7.01 0.27 11.65
CA GLU A 163 -6.72 -1.16 11.84
C GLU A 163 -5.48 -1.57 11.03
N GLN A 164 -5.45 -1.24 9.75
CA GLN A 164 -4.27 -1.45 8.90
C GLN A 164 -3.10 -0.55 9.34
N GLY A 165 -3.38 0.65 9.85
CA GLY A 165 -2.41 1.59 10.39
C GLY A 165 -1.60 1.01 11.54
N LEU A 166 -2.23 0.22 12.43
CA LEU A 166 -1.51 -0.46 13.53
C LEU A 166 -0.56 -1.53 13.00
N VAL A 167 -0.94 -2.26 11.96
CA VAL A 167 -0.08 -3.26 11.31
C VAL A 167 1.08 -2.55 10.60
N ILE A 168 0.80 -1.47 9.86
CA ILE A 168 1.81 -0.61 9.24
C ILE A 168 2.78 -0.08 10.29
N ALA A 169 2.29 0.35 11.46
CA ALA A 169 3.14 0.81 12.57
C ALA A 169 4.09 -0.29 13.05
N ALA A 170 3.60 -1.52 13.23
CA ALA A 170 4.44 -2.66 13.62
C ALA A 170 5.49 -2.99 12.56
N VAL A 171 5.09 -3.06 11.28
CA VAL A 171 6.00 -3.31 10.15
C VAL A 171 7.04 -2.20 10.05
N ALA A 172 6.62 -0.94 10.12
CA ALA A 172 7.49 0.23 10.02
C ALA A 172 8.49 0.30 11.19
N ALA A 173 8.10 -0.11 12.41
CA ALA A 173 9.01 -0.20 13.54
C ALA A 173 10.12 -1.23 13.27
N LEU A 174 9.76 -2.44 12.82
CA LEU A 174 10.73 -3.49 12.46
C LEU A 174 11.65 -3.06 11.33
N VAL A 175 11.12 -2.42 10.29
CA VAL A 175 11.92 -1.86 9.19
C VAL A 175 12.86 -0.76 9.69
N THR A 176 12.39 0.12 10.58
CA THR A 176 13.22 1.19 11.14
C THR A 176 14.40 0.62 11.93
N VAL A 177 14.17 -0.41 12.75
CA VAL A 177 15.24 -1.13 13.46
C VAL A 177 16.17 -1.83 12.48
N ALA A 178 15.64 -2.45 11.43
CA ALA A 178 16.45 -3.07 10.38
C ALA A 178 17.33 -2.06 9.65
N LEU A 179 16.92 -0.79 9.55
CA LEU A 179 17.66 0.29 8.91
C LEU A 179 18.67 1.00 9.83
N ASP A 180 18.56 0.85 11.15
CA ASP A 180 19.46 1.47 12.12
C ASP A 180 20.77 0.66 12.29
N PRO A 181 21.94 1.18 11.91
CA PRO A 181 23.21 0.47 12.06
C PRO A 181 23.54 0.10 13.51
N ASN A 182 23.15 0.93 14.47
CA ASN A 182 23.44 0.69 15.90
C ASN A 182 22.67 -0.53 16.43
N SER A 183 21.49 -0.77 15.88
CA SER A 183 20.63 -1.89 16.28
C SER A 183 21.09 -3.24 15.70
N ARG A 184 21.86 -3.24 14.59
CA ARG A 184 22.27 -4.49 13.90
C ARG A 184 23.37 -5.25 14.63
N GLY A 185 24.32 -4.53 15.22
CA GLY A 185 25.45 -5.11 15.97
C GLY A 185 25.10 -5.45 17.43
N GLY A 186 23.98 -4.93 17.95
CA GLY A 186 23.57 -5.07 19.35
C GLY A 186 23.09 -6.47 19.75
N SER A 187 22.81 -6.60 21.05
CA SER A 187 22.16 -7.78 21.63
C SER A 187 20.67 -7.84 21.27
N ALA A 188 20.01 -8.98 21.55
CA ALA A 188 18.56 -9.10 21.37
C ALA A 188 17.77 -8.06 22.20
N GLN A 189 18.28 -7.67 23.37
CA GLN A 189 17.68 -6.64 24.20
C GLN A 189 17.78 -5.25 23.56
N ASP A 190 18.90 -4.94 22.90
CA ASP A 190 19.07 -3.66 22.21
C ASP A 190 18.11 -3.53 21.03
N ILE A 191 17.93 -4.61 20.26
CA ILE A 191 16.96 -4.69 19.16
C ILE A 191 15.53 -4.48 19.69
N ALA A 192 15.16 -5.17 20.78
CA ALA A 192 13.83 -5.02 21.38
C ALA A 192 13.59 -3.58 21.88
N ARG A 193 14.59 -2.97 22.51
CA ARG A 193 14.52 -1.58 22.98
C ARG A 193 14.38 -0.60 21.82
N ALA A 194 15.16 -0.76 20.77
CA ALA A 194 15.07 0.06 19.56
C ALA A 194 13.70 -0.09 18.89
N GLY A 195 13.18 -1.32 18.84
CA GLY A 195 11.83 -1.63 18.35
C GLY A 195 10.75 -0.91 19.14
N ALA A 196 10.80 -0.97 20.47
CA ALA A 196 9.84 -0.28 21.33
C ALA A 196 9.90 1.25 21.14
N VAL A 197 11.10 1.83 21.04
CA VAL A 197 11.29 3.28 20.79
C VAL A 197 10.76 3.70 19.43
N ALA A 198 10.91 2.86 18.40
CA ALA A 198 10.37 3.11 17.07
C ALA A 198 8.84 2.94 17.03
N ALA A 199 8.31 1.91 17.70
CA ALA A 199 6.89 1.60 17.72
C ALA A 199 6.06 2.63 18.50
N ALA A 200 6.60 3.19 19.58
CA ALA A 200 5.87 4.11 20.45
C ALA A 200 5.22 5.31 19.73
N PRO A 201 5.95 6.15 18.96
CA PRO A 201 5.32 7.28 18.25
C PRO A 201 4.37 6.83 17.14
N LEU A 202 4.61 5.66 16.53
CA LEU A 202 3.74 5.11 15.48
C LEU A 202 2.40 4.65 16.07
N ALA A 203 2.45 3.81 17.10
CA ALA A 203 1.25 3.31 17.77
C ALA A 203 0.45 4.46 18.41
N ALA A 204 1.13 5.36 19.12
CA ALA A 204 0.47 6.53 19.72
C ALA A 204 -0.19 7.42 18.66
N GLY A 205 0.47 7.63 17.51
CA GLY A 205 -0.10 8.40 16.42
C GLY A 205 -1.34 7.74 15.82
N VAL A 206 -1.27 6.46 15.45
CA VAL A 206 -2.41 5.72 14.88
C VAL A 206 -3.59 5.69 15.85
N LEU A 207 -3.35 5.39 17.13
CA LEU A 207 -4.38 5.40 18.16
C LEU A 207 -4.96 6.81 18.37
N GLY A 208 -4.13 7.85 18.30
CA GLY A 208 -4.57 9.24 18.33
C GLY A 208 -5.48 9.58 17.15
N GLY A 209 -5.13 9.16 15.94
CA GLY A 209 -6.01 9.29 14.77
C GLY A 209 -7.33 8.55 14.94
N ARG A 210 -7.30 7.30 15.44
CA ARG A 210 -8.51 6.53 15.73
C ARG A 210 -9.40 7.21 16.78
N LEU A 211 -8.79 7.79 17.81
CA LEU A 211 -9.51 8.54 18.85
C LEU A 211 -10.20 9.78 18.25
N LEU A 212 -9.56 10.48 17.32
CA LEU A 212 -10.18 11.61 16.62
C LEU A 212 -11.37 11.17 15.77
N VAL A 213 -11.27 10.03 15.07
CA VAL A 213 -12.42 9.44 14.35
C VAL A 213 -13.55 9.12 15.31
N GLU A 214 -13.27 8.43 16.41
CA GLU A 214 -14.27 8.07 17.41
C GLU A 214 -14.94 9.30 18.03
N LEU A 215 -14.16 10.32 18.36
CA LEU A 215 -14.68 11.59 18.88
C LEU A 215 -15.57 12.27 17.85
N TYR A 216 -15.16 12.30 16.58
CA TYR A 216 -15.97 12.85 15.49
C TYR A 216 -17.31 12.11 15.36
N LEU A 217 -17.30 10.78 15.37
CA LEU A 217 -18.53 9.99 15.27
C LEU A 217 -19.47 10.29 16.44
N ARG A 218 -18.95 10.33 17.68
CA ARG A 218 -19.74 10.64 18.88
C ARG A 218 -20.31 12.05 18.90
N LEU A 219 -19.51 13.05 18.50
CA LEU A 219 -19.95 14.45 18.48
C LEU A 219 -21.05 14.71 17.44
N ASN A 220 -21.21 13.84 16.47
CA ASN A 220 -22.23 13.93 15.42
C ASN A 220 -23.33 12.86 15.58
N ASP A 221 -23.38 12.16 16.71
CA ASP A 221 -24.34 11.07 16.98
C ASP A 221 -24.38 9.99 15.87
N ILE A 222 -23.24 9.73 15.23
CA ILE A 222 -23.11 8.74 14.16
C ILE A 222 -22.87 7.37 14.78
N VAL A 223 -23.83 6.46 14.62
CA VAL A 223 -23.71 5.06 15.03
C VAL A 223 -23.22 4.20 13.87
N VAL A 224 -22.12 3.47 14.07
CA VAL A 224 -21.65 2.43 13.16
C VAL A 224 -22.38 1.14 13.52
N THR A 225 -23.38 0.78 12.74
CA THR A 225 -24.24 -0.39 12.99
C THR A 225 -23.54 -1.70 12.70
N THR A 226 -22.64 -1.71 11.72
CA THR A 226 -21.92 -2.92 11.30
C THR A 226 -20.42 -2.64 11.35
N PRO A 227 -19.71 -3.08 12.40
CA PRO A 227 -18.27 -2.90 12.47
C PRO A 227 -17.55 -3.85 11.50
N ARG A 228 -16.31 -3.53 11.09
CA ARG A 228 -15.47 -4.44 10.27
C ARG A 228 -15.22 -5.81 10.94
N THR A 229 -15.50 -5.97 12.23
CA THR A 229 -15.43 -7.25 12.93
C THR A 229 -16.63 -8.16 12.67
N SER A 230 -17.75 -7.65 12.14
CA SER A 230 -18.91 -8.49 11.79
C SER A 230 -18.57 -9.53 10.72
N PHE A 231 -17.52 -9.29 9.94
CA PHE A 231 -17.01 -10.26 8.97
C PHE A 231 -16.58 -11.57 9.64
N PHE A 232 -16.17 -11.57 10.91
CA PHE A 232 -15.87 -12.79 11.67
C PHE A 232 -17.11 -13.63 11.97
N ASP A 233 -18.31 -13.05 11.91
CA ASP A 233 -19.57 -13.76 12.19
C ASP A 233 -19.92 -14.76 11.06
N ARG A 234 -19.28 -14.66 9.89
CA ARG A 234 -19.36 -15.66 8.80
C ARG A 234 -18.71 -17.01 9.17
N GLY A 235 -17.91 -17.05 10.24
CA GLY A 235 -17.35 -18.27 10.80
C GLY A 235 -16.04 -18.75 10.17
N ALA A 236 -15.23 -19.43 10.98
CA ALA A 236 -13.86 -19.85 10.61
C ALA A 236 -13.81 -20.83 9.41
N ALA A 237 -14.86 -21.60 9.18
CA ALA A 237 -14.93 -22.56 8.08
C ALA A 237 -15.01 -21.87 6.71
N GLU A 238 -15.75 -20.76 6.61
CA GLU A 238 -15.86 -19.99 5.37
C GLU A 238 -14.56 -19.23 5.09
N PHE A 239 -13.94 -18.64 6.12
CA PHE A 239 -12.58 -18.09 6.01
C PHE A 239 -11.58 -19.13 5.49
N ALA A 240 -11.56 -20.34 6.08
CA ALA A 240 -10.65 -21.39 5.66
C ALA A 240 -10.89 -21.86 4.23
N ARG A 241 -12.16 -21.91 3.78
CA ARG A 241 -12.52 -22.24 2.40
C ARG A 241 -11.98 -21.20 1.42
N LEU A 242 -12.25 -19.92 1.67
CA LEU A 242 -11.83 -18.81 0.80
C LEU A 242 -10.29 -18.72 0.67
N HIS A 243 -9.57 -18.89 1.78
CA HIS A 243 -8.10 -18.92 1.77
C HIS A 243 -7.55 -20.18 1.07
N GLY A 244 -8.29 -21.29 1.10
CA GLY A 244 -7.90 -22.57 0.48
C GLY A 244 -8.06 -22.59 -1.04
N GLU A 245 -9.04 -21.87 -1.58
CA GLU A 245 -9.36 -21.84 -3.01
C GLU A 245 -8.34 -21.04 -3.85
N ALA A 246 -7.60 -20.11 -3.23
CA ALA A 246 -6.71 -19.18 -3.92
C ALA A 246 -5.19 -19.46 -3.74
N GLY A 247 -4.80 -20.55 -3.07
CA GLY A 247 -3.48 -20.69 -2.42
C GLY A 247 -2.23 -20.33 -3.25
N GLY A 248 -2.01 -20.98 -4.40
CA GLY A 248 -0.81 -20.71 -5.23
C GLY A 248 -0.77 -19.29 -5.79
N TRP A 249 -1.95 -18.74 -6.10
CA TRP A 249 -2.11 -17.39 -6.62
C TRP A 249 -2.02 -16.33 -5.55
N LEU A 250 -2.47 -16.61 -4.32
CA LEU A 250 -2.32 -15.73 -3.17
C LEU A 250 -0.86 -15.42 -2.88
N ALA A 251 0.01 -16.44 -2.88
CA ALA A 251 1.44 -16.24 -2.72
C ALA A 251 1.99 -15.31 -3.81
N TYR A 252 1.66 -15.55 -5.08
CA TYR A 252 2.06 -14.65 -6.15
C TYR A 252 1.45 -13.24 -6.00
N ALA A 253 0.20 -13.10 -5.58
CA ALA A 253 -0.47 -11.82 -5.45
C ALA A 253 0.07 -10.94 -4.29
N MET A 254 0.76 -11.52 -3.31
CA MET A 254 1.39 -10.78 -2.21
C MET A 254 2.61 -9.95 -2.64
N TRP A 255 3.48 -10.51 -3.48
CA TRP A 255 4.76 -9.89 -3.86
C TRP A 255 5.10 -9.98 -5.34
N GLY A 256 4.36 -10.78 -6.07
CA GLY A 256 4.53 -11.01 -7.50
C GLY A 256 5.97 -11.42 -7.83
N PRO A 257 6.59 -10.75 -8.81
CA PRO A 257 7.97 -11.01 -9.20
C PRO A 257 9.02 -10.76 -8.08
N LEU A 258 8.67 -10.05 -7.00
CA LEU A 258 9.62 -9.78 -5.92
C LEU A 258 10.02 -11.03 -5.12
N TRP A 259 9.27 -12.13 -5.23
CA TRP A 259 9.70 -13.41 -4.67
C TRP A 259 11.05 -13.88 -5.24
N MET A 260 11.34 -13.58 -6.50
CA MET A 260 12.64 -13.90 -7.10
C MET A 260 13.78 -13.10 -6.45
N VAL A 261 13.52 -11.85 -6.07
CA VAL A 261 14.48 -11.03 -5.33
C VAL A 261 14.71 -11.62 -3.95
N ALA A 262 13.64 -12.03 -3.25
CA ALA A 262 13.74 -12.67 -1.94
C ALA A 262 14.57 -13.97 -2.02
N ILE A 263 14.33 -14.83 -3.02
CA ILE A 263 15.10 -16.07 -3.23
C ILE A 263 16.59 -15.75 -3.43
N VAL A 264 16.92 -14.76 -4.27
CA VAL A 264 18.32 -14.36 -4.49
C VAL A 264 18.98 -13.88 -3.20
N VAL A 265 18.29 -13.07 -2.39
CA VAL A 265 18.79 -12.62 -1.09
C VAL A 265 19.05 -13.80 -0.16
N VAL A 266 18.11 -14.75 -0.07
CA VAL A 266 18.24 -15.96 0.76
C VAL A 266 19.42 -16.82 0.32
N LEU A 267 19.54 -17.12 -0.98
CA LEU A 267 20.64 -17.92 -1.53
C LEU A 267 22.01 -17.27 -1.31
N ARG A 268 22.05 -15.93 -1.26
CA ARG A 268 23.28 -15.17 -1.03
C ARG A 268 23.53 -14.84 0.44
N ARG A 269 22.63 -15.20 1.36
CA ARG A 269 22.71 -14.86 2.78
C ARG A 269 24.05 -15.22 3.43
N ARG A 270 24.65 -16.35 3.05
CA ARG A 270 25.96 -16.80 3.56
C ARG A 270 27.13 -15.89 3.18
N ARG A 271 26.96 -15.07 2.13
CA ARG A 271 27.95 -14.07 1.69
C ARG A 271 27.72 -12.69 2.30
N LEU A 272 26.62 -12.51 3.03
CA LEU A 272 26.32 -11.25 3.72
C LEU A 272 27.06 -11.25 5.05
N GLY A 273 27.62 -10.09 5.42
CA GLY A 273 28.11 -9.89 6.78
C GLY A 273 26.99 -10.09 7.81
N VAL A 274 27.36 -10.39 9.06
CA VAL A 274 26.40 -10.70 10.15
C VAL A 274 25.33 -9.61 10.31
N ASP A 275 25.73 -8.35 10.27
CA ASP A 275 24.83 -7.20 10.45
C ASP A 275 23.78 -7.11 9.34
N LEU A 276 24.19 -7.34 8.09
CA LEU A 276 23.30 -7.30 6.93
C LEU A 276 22.38 -8.52 6.90
N GLY A 277 22.89 -9.68 7.31
CA GLY A 277 22.09 -10.89 7.51
C GLY A 277 21.00 -10.72 8.58
N ARG A 278 21.29 -10.01 9.67
CA ARG A 278 20.30 -9.63 10.71
C ARG A 278 19.28 -8.63 10.19
N ALA A 279 19.72 -7.61 9.45
CA ALA A 279 18.81 -6.64 8.86
C ALA A 279 17.79 -7.30 7.91
N TRP A 280 18.23 -8.21 7.04
CA TRP A 280 17.33 -8.98 6.18
C TRP A 280 16.41 -9.94 6.95
N ALA A 281 16.85 -10.49 8.10
CA ALA A 281 15.97 -11.28 8.96
C ALA A 281 14.86 -10.44 9.58
N LEU A 282 15.16 -9.20 10.00
CA LEU A 282 14.14 -8.25 10.48
C LEU A 282 13.19 -7.84 9.36
N ILE A 283 13.68 -7.65 8.13
CA ILE A 283 12.82 -7.43 6.95
C ILE A 283 11.89 -8.63 6.70
N ALA A 284 12.40 -9.86 6.80
CA ALA A 284 11.59 -11.06 6.66
C ALA A 284 10.51 -11.15 7.76
N LEU A 285 10.84 -10.79 9.00
CA LEU A 285 9.87 -10.72 10.10
C LEU A 285 8.83 -9.62 9.87
N ALA A 286 9.26 -8.44 9.42
CA ALA A 286 8.37 -7.34 9.07
C ALA A 286 7.39 -7.73 7.96
N ASN A 287 7.83 -8.56 7.01
CA ASN A 287 7.01 -9.11 5.94
C ASN A 287 5.99 -10.17 6.42
N ALA A 288 6.29 -10.87 7.52
CA ALA A 288 5.38 -11.87 8.08
C ALA A 288 4.23 -11.23 8.89
N ALA A 289 4.44 -10.06 9.50
CA ALA A 289 3.41 -9.42 10.34
C ALA A 289 2.08 -9.13 9.60
N PRO A 290 2.08 -8.62 8.34
CA PRO A 290 0.87 -8.45 7.53
C PRO A 290 0.05 -9.72 7.30
N LEU A 291 0.65 -10.91 7.34
CA LEU A 291 -0.08 -12.17 7.17
C LEU A 291 -1.15 -12.35 8.25
N VAL A 292 -0.90 -11.87 9.47
CA VAL A 292 -1.89 -11.98 10.55
C VAL A 292 -3.13 -11.14 10.25
N ALA A 293 -2.94 -9.96 9.66
CA ALA A 293 -4.06 -9.11 9.24
C ALA A 293 -4.76 -9.63 7.98
N MET A 294 -4.00 -10.26 7.07
CA MET A 294 -4.54 -10.96 5.90
C MET A 294 -5.50 -12.08 6.31
N LEU A 295 -5.13 -12.89 7.30
CA LEU A 295 -5.99 -13.97 7.81
C LEU A 295 -7.28 -13.48 8.50
N ALA A 296 -7.38 -12.18 8.76
CA ALA A 296 -8.47 -11.53 9.46
C ALA A 296 -9.36 -10.69 8.52
N THR A 297 -9.19 -10.80 7.20
CA THR A 297 -9.93 -10.01 6.20
C THR A 297 -10.26 -10.86 4.97
N PHE A 298 -11.29 -10.47 4.23
CA PHE A 298 -11.66 -11.09 2.95
C PHE A 298 -10.95 -10.45 1.74
N ASP A 299 -10.25 -9.33 1.96
CA ASP A 299 -9.53 -8.57 0.93
C ASP A 299 -8.01 -8.80 1.09
N GLU A 300 -7.63 -10.06 0.98
CA GLU A 300 -6.33 -10.59 1.43
C GLU A 300 -5.15 -9.88 0.73
N THR A 301 -5.22 -9.76 -0.58
CA THR A 301 -4.10 -9.26 -1.41
C THR A 301 -3.87 -7.77 -1.28
N ARG A 302 -4.94 -6.99 -1.22
CA ARG A 302 -4.90 -5.54 -1.00
C ARG A 302 -4.42 -5.22 0.40
N VAL A 303 -5.01 -5.82 1.44
CA VAL A 303 -4.65 -5.54 2.83
C VAL A 303 -3.21 -5.93 3.09
N PHE A 304 -2.77 -7.11 2.62
CA PHE A 304 -1.37 -7.51 2.73
C PHE A 304 -0.45 -6.49 2.04
N SER A 305 -0.70 -6.16 0.78
CA SER A 305 0.19 -5.28 0.00
C SER A 305 0.33 -3.88 0.60
N ILE A 306 -0.76 -3.31 1.10
CA ILE A 306 -0.76 -1.98 1.74
C ILE A 306 -0.03 -2.03 3.08
N THR A 307 -0.32 -3.03 3.91
CA THR A 307 0.29 -3.12 5.24
C THR A 307 1.76 -3.54 5.21
N ALA A 308 2.16 -4.28 4.17
CA ALA A 308 3.54 -4.66 3.89
C ALA A 308 4.35 -3.58 3.17
N ALA A 309 3.72 -2.51 2.66
CA ALA A 309 4.38 -1.43 1.93
C ALA A 309 5.68 -0.89 2.59
N PRO A 310 5.76 -0.69 3.92
CA PRO A 310 6.99 -0.22 4.57
C PRO A 310 8.23 -1.11 4.28
N VAL A 311 8.03 -2.41 4.05
CA VAL A 311 9.09 -3.36 3.70
C VAL A 311 9.83 -2.95 2.43
N LEU A 312 9.15 -2.35 1.44
CA LEU A 312 9.78 -1.92 0.18
C LEU A 312 10.83 -0.84 0.40
N VAL A 313 10.61 0.08 1.35
CA VAL A 313 11.61 1.09 1.71
C VAL A 313 12.83 0.41 2.32
N GLY A 314 12.61 -0.51 3.27
CA GLY A 314 13.67 -1.28 3.91
C GLY A 314 14.49 -2.09 2.91
N ALA A 315 13.80 -2.86 2.06
CA ALA A 315 14.40 -3.68 1.02
C ALA A 315 15.18 -2.83 0.00
N ALA A 316 14.67 -1.66 -0.40
CA ALA A 316 15.37 -0.76 -1.32
C ALA A 316 16.70 -0.26 -0.75
N VAL A 317 16.73 0.12 0.53
CA VAL A 317 17.93 0.60 1.21
C VAL A 317 18.92 -0.54 1.48
N LEU A 318 18.45 -1.73 1.85
CA LEU A 318 19.32 -2.88 2.09
C LEU A 318 19.85 -3.49 0.80
N ALA A 319 19.09 -3.46 -0.29
CA ALA A 319 19.52 -3.97 -1.59
C ALA A 319 20.77 -3.23 -2.09
N THR A 320 20.86 -1.92 -1.89
CA THR A 320 22.05 -1.15 -2.29
C THR A 320 23.29 -1.57 -1.49
N ALA A 321 23.18 -1.71 -0.17
CA ALA A 321 24.27 -2.19 0.67
C ALA A 321 24.66 -3.65 0.36
N THR A 322 23.68 -4.48 -0.01
CA THR A 322 23.89 -5.88 -0.39
C THR A 322 24.65 -5.98 -1.70
N TRP A 323 24.33 -5.16 -2.69
CA TRP A 323 25.03 -5.16 -3.99
C TRP A 323 26.46 -4.64 -3.93
N GLU A 324 26.81 -3.85 -2.92
CA GLU A 324 28.20 -3.41 -2.69
C GLU A 324 29.05 -4.52 -2.09
N GLN A 325 28.49 -5.33 -1.18
CA GLN A 325 29.21 -6.44 -0.53
C GLN A 325 29.30 -7.70 -1.38
N VAL A 326 28.25 -8.00 -2.14
CA VAL A 326 28.25 -9.13 -3.06
C VAL A 326 28.93 -8.64 -4.35
N GLU A 327 30.23 -8.90 -4.51
CA GLU A 327 31.06 -8.56 -5.69
C GLU A 327 30.34 -8.85 -7.02
N PHE A 328 29.50 -7.91 -7.45
CA PHE A 328 28.91 -7.91 -8.78
C PHE A 328 29.76 -6.98 -9.62
N SER A 329 30.82 -7.55 -10.19
CA SER A 329 31.69 -6.94 -11.20
C SER A 329 30.93 -6.72 -12.52
N PHE A 330 29.86 -5.92 -12.48
CA PHE A 330 29.18 -5.43 -13.66
C PHE A 330 29.44 -3.94 -13.81
N PRO A 331 29.94 -3.48 -14.97
CA PRO A 331 29.98 -2.07 -15.32
C PRO A 331 28.60 -1.43 -15.14
N VAL A 332 28.57 -0.17 -14.69
CA VAL A 332 27.33 0.60 -14.39
C VAL A 332 26.33 0.58 -15.55
N GLN A 333 26.81 0.58 -16.80
CA GLN A 333 25.98 0.46 -18.00
C GLN A 333 25.23 -0.87 -18.08
N ARG A 334 25.87 -2.00 -17.75
CA ARG A 334 25.22 -3.33 -17.74
C ARG A 334 24.19 -3.45 -16.62
N ARG A 335 24.44 -2.81 -15.47
CA ARG A 335 23.45 -2.75 -14.36
C ARG A 335 22.18 -2.02 -14.78
N THR A 336 22.32 -0.88 -15.47
CA THR A 336 21.16 -0.12 -15.97
C THR A 336 20.36 -0.93 -16.98
N LEU A 337 21.05 -1.59 -17.92
CA LEU A 337 20.43 -2.39 -18.97
C LEU A 337 19.70 -3.62 -18.41
N ALA A 338 20.28 -4.29 -17.42
CA ALA A 338 19.63 -5.40 -16.71
C ALA A 338 18.39 -4.95 -15.92
N VAL A 339 18.45 -3.79 -15.24
CA VAL A 339 17.29 -3.23 -14.53
C VAL A 339 16.19 -2.82 -15.51
N SER A 340 16.53 -2.21 -16.65
CA SER A 340 15.56 -1.87 -17.70
C SER A 340 14.94 -3.11 -18.34
N ALA A 341 15.73 -4.16 -18.62
CA ALA A 341 15.24 -5.43 -19.12
C ALA A 341 14.34 -6.15 -18.10
N ALA A 342 14.69 -6.09 -16.82
CA ALA A 342 13.83 -6.58 -15.75
C ALA A 342 12.52 -5.78 -15.69
N GLY A 343 12.56 -4.45 -15.79
CA GLY A 343 11.36 -3.61 -15.87
C GLY A 343 10.42 -3.98 -17.02
N LEU A 344 10.97 -4.25 -18.21
CA LEU A 344 10.21 -4.73 -19.37
C LEU A 344 9.60 -6.12 -19.13
N ALA A 345 10.37 -7.05 -18.55
CA ALA A 345 9.87 -8.37 -18.21
C ALA A 345 8.76 -8.30 -17.15
N LEU A 346 8.89 -7.42 -16.15
CA LEU A 346 7.89 -7.18 -15.12
C LEU A 346 6.59 -6.63 -15.71
N ALA A 347 6.66 -5.73 -16.69
CA ALA A 347 5.50 -5.18 -17.39
C ALA A 347 4.71 -6.26 -18.16
N ALA A 348 5.36 -7.36 -18.54
CA ALA A 348 4.70 -8.48 -19.21
C ALA A 348 3.98 -9.44 -18.25
N VAL A 349 4.21 -9.36 -16.94
CA VAL A 349 3.57 -10.25 -15.96
C VAL A 349 2.27 -9.62 -15.45
N PRO A 350 1.11 -10.26 -15.66
CA PRO A 350 -0.17 -9.70 -15.23
C PRO A 350 -0.25 -9.55 -13.71
N GLY A 351 -1.01 -8.55 -13.27
CA GLY A 351 -1.51 -8.48 -11.90
C GLY A 351 -2.46 -9.65 -11.64
N VAL A 352 -2.35 -10.24 -10.44
CA VAL A 352 -3.27 -11.26 -9.96
C VAL A 352 -3.76 -10.80 -8.61
N PHE A 353 -5.05 -10.97 -8.38
CA PHE A 353 -5.75 -10.52 -7.20
C PHE A 353 -6.59 -11.65 -6.66
N THR A 354 -6.72 -11.69 -5.35
CA THR A 354 -7.57 -12.66 -4.69
C THR A 354 -8.52 -11.94 -3.75
N VAL A 355 -9.77 -11.85 -4.19
CA VAL A 355 -10.94 -11.32 -3.47
C VAL A 355 -12.07 -12.29 -3.83
N ASP A 356 -12.49 -13.15 -2.89
CA ASP A 356 -13.51 -14.19 -3.12
C ASP A 356 -13.23 -15.16 -4.30
N GLY A 357 -12.00 -15.20 -4.80
CA GLY A 357 -11.62 -15.92 -6.03
C GLY A 357 -10.20 -15.54 -6.50
N THR A 358 -9.77 -16.02 -7.66
CA THR A 358 -8.52 -15.57 -8.31
C THR A 358 -8.84 -14.84 -9.60
N HIS A 359 -8.51 -13.56 -9.66
CA HIS A 359 -8.75 -12.71 -10.82
C HIS A 359 -7.42 -12.33 -11.47
N VAL A 360 -7.31 -12.61 -12.76
CA VAL A 360 -6.18 -12.20 -13.58
C VAL A 360 -6.60 -10.99 -14.37
N ALA A 361 -5.87 -9.88 -14.20
CA ALA A 361 -6.16 -8.67 -14.95
C ALA A 361 -5.84 -8.92 -16.44
N THR A 362 -6.89 -9.14 -17.23
CA THR A 362 -6.79 -9.52 -18.65
C THR A 362 -6.94 -8.32 -19.56
N ASP A 363 -7.95 -7.46 -19.32
CA ASP A 363 -8.25 -6.28 -20.14
C ASP A 363 -8.53 -5.02 -19.30
N PHE A 364 -7.78 -3.93 -19.56
CA PHE A 364 -8.00 -2.62 -18.94
C PHE A 364 -8.90 -1.75 -19.83
N PRO A 365 -10.08 -1.30 -19.36
CA PRO A 365 -10.88 -0.32 -20.07
C PRO A 365 -10.30 1.11 -19.87
N ALA A 366 -9.09 1.33 -20.40
CA ALA A 366 -8.30 2.55 -20.19
C ALA A 366 -9.02 3.81 -20.70
N THR A 367 -9.74 3.66 -21.80
CA THR A 367 -10.43 4.76 -22.47
C THR A 367 -11.66 5.18 -21.67
N GLU A 368 -12.42 4.20 -21.17
CA GLU A 368 -13.58 4.39 -20.32
C GLU A 368 -13.17 5.02 -19.00
N MET A 369 -12.10 4.53 -18.37
CA MET A 369 -11.55 5.13 -17.16
C MET A 369 -11.08 6.58 -17.39
N GLY A 370 -10.38 6.82 -18.49
CA GLY A 370 -9.95 8.17 -18.86
C GLY A 370 -11.12 9.14 -19.01
N ARG A 371 -12.21 8.71 -19.66
CA ARG A 371 -13.44 9.50 -19.78
C ARG A 371 -14.08 9.73 -18.42
N PHE A 372 -14.28 8.67 -17.64
CA PHE A 372 -14.83 8.77 -16.29
C PHE A 372 -14.06 9.78 -15.44
N LEU A 373 -12.72 9.73 -15.38
CA LEU A 373 -11.92 10.67 -14.60
C LEU A 373 -12.01 12.13 -15.09
N VAL A 374 -12.35 12.35 -16.36
CA VAL A 374 -12.46 13.68 -16.96
C VAL A 374 -13.83 14.28 -16.69
N ASP A 375 -14.90 13.57 -17.06
CA ASP A 375 -16.27 14.09 -17.11
C ASP A 375 -17.32 13.23 -16.39
N GLY A 376 -16.91 12.12 -15.77
CA GLY A 376 -17.80 11.21 -15.06
C GLY A 376 -18.57 10.23 -15.92
N HIS A 377 -18.35 10.22 -17.24
CA HIS A 377 -19.03 9.30 -18.14
C HIS A 377 -18.56 7.85 -17.93
N HIS A 378 -19.52 6.92 -17.80
CA HIS A 378 -19.29 5.49 -17.76
C HIS A 378 -20.33 4.73 -18.60
N PRO A 379 -19.97 3.55 -19.16
CA PRO A 379 -20.85 2.78 -20.04
C PRO A 379 -21.89 1.91 -19.32
N GLY A 380 -21.66 1.55 -18.05
CA GLY A 380 -22.55 0.65 -17.32
C GLY A 380 -23.87 1.29 -16.85
N PRO A 381 -24.86 0.47 -16.47
CA PRO A 381 -26.22 0.91 -16.13
C PRO A 381 -26.25 1.83 -14.90
N ASP A 382 -25.36 1.60 -13.94
CA ASP A 382 -25.08 2.46 -12.81
C ASP A 382 -23.59 2.39 -12.45
N LEU A 383 -23.14 3.34 -11.63
CA LEU A 383 -21.74 3.49 -11.26
C LEU A 383 -21.21 2.28 -10.48
N VAL A 384 -22.00 1.69 -9.58
CA VAL A 384 -21.54 0.59 -8.73
C VAL A 384 -21.36 -0.68 -9.56
N THR A 385 -22.35 -1.02 -10.38
CA THR A 385 -22.25 -2.18 -11.28
C THR A 385 -21.07 -2.05 -12.25
N TRP A 386 -20.89 -0.88 -12.86
CA TRP A 386 -19.74 -0.65 -13.76
C TRP A 386 -18.38 -0.78 -13.05
N LEU A 387 -18.27 -0.28 -11.82
CA LEU A 387 -17.01 -0.32 -11.06
C LEU A 387 -16.65 -1.73 -10.55
N ILE A 388 -17.58 -2.68 -10.57
CA ILE A 388 -17.38 -4.04 -10.05
C ILE A 388 -17.36 -5.07 -11.19
N GLU A 389 -17.88 -4.72 -12.38
CA GLU A 389 -17.85 -5.55 -13.59
C GLU A 389 -16.50 -6.24 -13.84
N PRO A 390 -15.32 -5.59 -13.65
CA PRO A 390 -14.04 -6.25 -13.89
C PRO A 390 -13.68 -7.36 -12.89
N LEU A 391 -14.32 -7.41 -11.72
CA LEU A 391 -14.04 -8.41 -10.67
C LEU A 391 -14.85 -9.69 -10.83
N ASP A 392 -15.78 -9.81 -11.78
CA ASP A 392 -16.66 -10.99 -11.97
C ASP A 392 -17.20 -11.55 -10.64
N TYR A 393 -17.56 -10.63 -9.73
CA TYR A 393 -18.05 -10.93 -8.39
C TYR A 393 -19.49 -10.48 -8.24
N ASP A 394 -20.36 -11.39 -7.79
CA ASP A 394 -21.68 -11.03 -7.31
C ASP A 394 -21.55 -10.33 -5.97
N ILE A 395 -21.86 -9.03 -5.91
CA ILE A 395 -22.10 -8.36 -4.63
C ILE A 395 -23.13 -9.20 -3.89
N PRO A 396 -22.90 -9.66 -2.66
CA PRO A 396 -23.90 -10.40 -1.91
C PRO A 396 -25.13 -9.50 -1.82
N SER A 397 -26.15 -9.82 -2.62
CA SER A 397 -27.47 -9.28 -2.40
C SER A 397 -27.91 -9.84 -1.06
N ASN A 398 -28.12 -8.97 -0.09
CA ASN A 398 -28.72 -9.32 1.20
C ASN A 398 -29.92 -10.26 1.03
#